data_AF-A0A218UBY2-F1
#
_entry.id   AF-A0A218UBY2-F1
#
_cell.length_a   1.000
_cell.length_b   1.000
_cell.length_c   1.000
_cell.angle_alpha   90.00
_cell.angle_beta   90.00
_cell.angle_gamma   90.00
#
_symmetry.space_group_name_H-M   'P 1'
#
loop_
_entity.id
_entity.type
_entity.pdbx_description
1 polymer ?
#
loop_
_entity_poly.entity_id
_entity_poly.type
_entity_poly.pdbx_seq_one_letter_code
_entity_poly.pdbx_strand_id
1 'polypeptide(L)'
;PPPELPYFVRRSRLHNLPVYEGQRQGRRLTELRHIHGDIWALQRDLSAFLGSLGVPEVPAQVNEVTATLRLRGHWGPQVRQWLLQTGF
;
A
#
# COMPACT_ATOMS: atom_id res chain seq x y z
N PRO A 1 -2.01 20.36 -3.38
CA PRO A 1 -3.39 19.94 -3.04
C PRO A 1 -3.40 18.41 -2.91
N PRO A 2 -4.23 17.81 -2.04
CA PRO A 2 -4.39 16.36 -2.06
C PRO A 2 -4.92 15.93 -3.44
N PRO A 3 -4.46 14.78 -3.97
CA PRO A 3 -4.95 14.27 -5.25
C PRO A 3 -6.45 13.99 -5.16
N GLU A 4 -7.19 14.21 -6.26
CA GLU A 4 -8.63 13.92 -6.38
C GLU A 4 -8.89 12.41 -6.53
N LEU A 5 -8.39 11.63 -5.57
CA LEU A 5 -8.56 10.19 -5.51
C LEU A 5 -9.59 9.82 -4.44
N PRO A 6 -10.33 8.71 -4.60
CA PRO A 6 -11.31 8.25 -3.62
C PRO A 6 -10.66 7.73 -2.32
N TYR A 7 -9.33 7.72 -2.26
CA TYR A 7 -8.55 7.33 -1.09
C TYR A 7 -7.35 8.26 -0.87
N PHE A 8 -6.85 8.24 0.36
CA PHE A 8 -5.69 9.03 0.77
C PHE A 8 -4.83 8.25 1.77
N VAL A 9 -3.51 8.27 1.59
CA VAL A 9 -2.56 7.65 2.52
C VAL A 9 -1.91 8.75 3.36
N ARG A 10 -2.22 8.79 4.65
CA ARG A 10 -1.67 9.81 5.55
C ARG A 10 -0.24 9.46 5.97
N ARG A 11 0.64 10.46 6.00
CA ARG A 11 1.98 10.34 6.59
C ARG A 11 1.92 10.02 8.08
N SER A 12 2.91 9.26 8.55
CA SER A 12 3.12 9.02 9.98
C SER A 12 3.43 10.33 10.72
N ARG A 13 3.39 10.30 12.06
CA ARG A 13 3.75 11.43 12.93
C ARG A 13 5.14 12.01 12.61
N LEU A 14 6.07 11.18 12.13
CA LEU A 14 7.42 11.58 11.75
C LEU A 14 7.54 11.92 10.25
N HIS A 15 6.43 12.25 9.58
CA HIS A 15 6.34 12.60 8.16
C HIS A 15 6.79 11.49 7.17
N ASN A 16 6.97 10.26 7.66
CA ASN A 16 7.33 9.11 6.82
C ASN A 16 6.11 8.43 6.19
N LEU A 17 6.33 7.80 5.03
CA LEU A 17 5.34 6.92 4.41
C LEU A 17 5.05 5.71 5.32
N PRO A 18 3.76 5.36 5.52
CA PRO A 18 3.36 4.29 6.43
C PRO A 18 3.48 2.89 5.79
N VAL A 19 4.63 2.59 5.19
CA VAL A 19 4.93 1.32 4.52
C VAL A 19 5.90 0.51 5.37
N TYR A 20 5.51 -0.67 5.81
CA TYR A 20 6.28 -1.52 6.71
C TYR A 20 6.48 -2.89 6.10
N GLU A 21 7.73 -3.35 6.05
CA GLU A 21 8.04 -4.72 5.66
C GLU A 21 8.17 -5.58 6.92
N GLY A 22 7.72 -6.82 6.83
CA GLY A 22 7.80 -7.76 7.92
C GLY A 22 7.84 -9.19 7.44
N GLN A 23 8.01 -10.09 8.42
CA GLN A 23 7.93 -11.52 8.19
C GLN A 23 7.01 -12.15 9.23
N ARG A 24 6.03 -12.94 8.79
CA ARG A 24 5.12 -13.66 9.67
C ARG A 24 5.07 -15.12 9.25
N GLN A 25 5.37 -16.03 10.18
CA GLN A 25 5.38 -17.47 9.92
C GLN A 25 6.20 -17.85 8.67
N GLY A 26 7.41 -17.28 8.56
CA GLY A 26 8.29 -17.49 7.41
C GLY A 26 7.89 -16.73 6.12
N ARG A 27 6.68 -16.14 6.06
CA ARG A 27 6.18 -15.41 4.89
C ARG A 27 6.56 -13.94 4.97
N ARG A 28 7.10 -13.42 3.87
CA ARG A 28 7.40 -12.00 3.68
C ARG A 28 6.11 -11.23 3.42
N LEU A 29 5.95 -10.08 4.06
CA LEU A 29 4.76 -9.24 3.98
C LEU A 29 5.17 -7.77 3.87
N THR A 30 4.34 -7.01 3.15
CA THR A 30 4.40 -5.55 3.12
C THR A 30 3.06 -5.02 3.60
N GLU A 31 3.06 -4.18 4.63
CA GLU A 31 1.87 -3.60 5.23
C GLU A 31 1.85 -2.08 5.00
N LEU A 32 0.74 -1.61 4.45
CA LEU A 32 0.42 -0.20 4.29
C LEU A 32 -0.63 0.18 5.34
N ARG A 33 -0.41 1.30 6.03
CA ARG A 33 -1.29 1.79 7.11
C ARG A 33 -1.77 3.21 6.83
N HIS A 34 -2.65 3.72 7.69
CA HIS A 34 -3.16 5.10 7.64
C HIS A 34 -3.86 5.42 6.32
N ILE A 35 -4.64 4.46 5.82
CA ILE A 35 -5.45 4.62 4.61
C ILE A 35 -6.76 5.30 5.00
N HIS A 36 -7.24 6.24 4.19
CA HIS A 36 -8.53 6.91 4.35
C HIS A 36 -9.30 6.78 3.04
N GLY A 37 -10.63 6.67 3.10
CA GLY A 37 -11.47 6.52 1.90
C GLY A 37 -11.57 5.09 1.39
N ASP A 38 -11.75 4.93 0.08
CA ASP A 38 -11.96 3.62 -0.56
C ASP A 38 -10.65 2.80 -0.64
N ILE A 39 -10.46 1.93 0.35
CA ILE A 39 -9.30 1.02 0.41
C ILE A 39 -9.31 -0.03 -0.72
N TRP A 40 -10.47 -0.36 -1.29
CA TRP A 40 -10.55 -1.30 -2.41
C TRP A 40 -10.05 -0.66 -3.69
N ALA A 41 -10.33 0.64 -3.91
CA ALA A 41 -9.72 1.40 -5.00
C ALA A 41 -8.19 1.42 -4.87
N LEU A 42 -7.67 1.72 -3.68
CA LEU A 42 -6.23 1.67 -3.42
C LEU A 42 -5.63 0.28 -3.70
N GLN A 43 -6.31 -0.78 -3.29
CA GLN A 43 -5.85 -2.15 -3.54
C GLN A 43 -5.80 -2.46 -5.04
N ARG A 44 -6.84 -2.09 -5.80
CA ARG A 44 -6.87 -2.29 -7.25
C ARG A 44 -5.74 -1.55 -7.95
N ASP A 45 -5.55 -0.28 -7.62
CA ASP A 45 -4.53 0.57 -8.26
C ASP A 45 -3.11 0.08 -7.92
N LEU A 46 -2.89 -0.34 -6.67
CA LEU A 46 -1.61 -0.90 -6.26
C LEU A 46 -1.33 -2.26 -6.91
N SER A 47 -2.35 -3.13 -7.03
CA SER A 47 -2.24 -4.39 -7.75
C SER A 47 -1.96 -4.18 -9.25
N ALA A 48 -2.60 -3.19 -9.87
CA ALA A 48 -2.34 -2.82 -11.27
C ALA A 48 -0.90 -2.30 -11.46
N PHE A 49 -0.42 -1.45 -10.53
CA PHE A 49 0.96 -0.98 -10.54
C PHE A 49 1.95 -2.14 -10.42
N LEU A 50 1.78 -3.04 -9.46
CA LEU A 50 2.68 -4.20 -9.30
C LEU A 50 2.61 -5.14 -10.52
N GLY A 51 1.42 -5.30 -11.12
CA GLY A 51 1.24 -6.02 -12.38
C GLY A 51 2.03 -5.41 -13.54
N SER A 52 2.08 -4.08 -13.62
CA SER A 52 2.87 -3.37 -14.64
C SER A 52 4.40 -3.60 -14.50
N LEU A 53 4.87 -3.98 -13.30
CA LEU A 53 6.26 -4.35 -13.04
C LEU A 53 6.58 -5.83 -13.40
N GLY A 54 5.62 -6.56 -13.99
CA GLY A 54 5.76 -7.97 -14.34
C GLY A 54 5.55 -8.92 -13.18
N VAL A 55 5.01 -8.44 -12.05
CA VAL A 55 4.69 -9.29 -10.91
C VAL A 55 3.33 -9.97 -11.15
N PRO A 56 3.22 -11.30 -11.06
CA PRO A 56 1.92 -11.97 -11.10
C PRO A 56 1.03 -11.51 -9.94
N GLU A 57 -0.29 -11.69 -10.08
CA GLU A 57 -1.30 -11.26 -9.10
C GLU A 57 -0.80 -11.39 -7.65
N VAL A 58 -0.56 -10.25 -7.00
CA VAL A 58 -0.05 -10.20 -5.63
C VAL A 58 -1.21 -10.38 -4.66
N PRO A 59 -1.24 -11.45 -3.86
CA PRO A 59 -2.29 -11.64 -2.87
C PRO A 59 -2.30 -10.48 -1.89
N ALA A 60 -3.44 -9.80 -1.81
CA ALA A 60 -3.69 -8.68 -0.93
C ALA A 60 -4.74 -9.05 0.12
N GLN A 61 -4.53 -8.59 1.35
CA GLN A 61 -5.50 -8.66 2.43
C GLN A 61 -5.86 -7.23 2.83
N VAL A 62 -7.13 -6.89 2.66
CA VAL A 62 -7.72 -5.61 3.06
C VAL A 62 -8.28 -5.74 4.47
N ASN A 63 -8.03 -4.75 5.31
CA ASN A 63 -8.71 -4.59 6.59
C ASN A 63 -9.23 -3.15 6.70
N GLU A 64 -10.53 -2.99 6.41
CA GLU A 64 -11.24 -1.72 6.43
C GLU A 64 -11.29 -1.10 7.83
N VAL A 65 -11.52 -1.91 8.87
CA VAL A 65 -11.70 -1.45 10.25
C VAL A 65 -10.44 -0.76 10.78
N THR A 66 -9.28 -1.36 10.51
CA THR A 66 -7.98 -0.81 10.90
C THR A 66 -7.35 0.10 9.85
N ALA A 67 -8.00 0.24 8.69
CA ALA A 67 -7.46 0.90 7.52
C ALA A 67 -6.03 0.45 7.15
N THR A 68 -5.86 -0.87 7.03
CA THR A 68 -4.58 -1.49 6.64
C THR A 68 -4.73 -2.37 5.41
N LEU A 69 -3.71 -2.33 4.55
CA LEU A 69 -3.59 -3.18 3.37
C LEU A 69 -2.31 -4.00 3.51
N ARG A 70 -2.41 -5.32 3.41
CA ARG A 70 -1.27 -6.23 3.46
C ARG A 70 -1.07 -6.92 2.13
N LEU A 71 0.16 -6.90 1.64
CA LEU A 71 0.59 -7.58 0.43
C LEU A 71 1.52 -8.74 0.78
N ARG A 72 1.38 -9.86 0.09
CA ARG A 72 2.33 -10.97 0.18
C ARG A 72 3.60 -10.64 -0.60
N GLY A 73 4.74 -10.64 0.07
CA GLY A 73 6.06 -10.31 -0.51
C GLY A 73 6.70 -9.06 0.09
N HIS A 74 7.95 -8.80 -0.30
CA HIS A 74 8.66 -7.55 -0.01
C HIS A 74 8.50 -6.61 -1.20
N TRP A 75 7.65 -5.62 -1.02
CA TRP A 75 7.29 -4.60 -2.01
C TRP A 75 7.55 -3.19 -1.46
N GLY A 76 8.22 -3.07 -0.31
CA GLY A 76 8.40 -1.80 0.40
C GLY A 76 8.97 -0.69 -0.49
N PRO A 77 10.08 -0.92 -1.22
CA PRO A 77 10.65 0.08 -2.12
C PRO A 77 9.69 0.51 -3.24
N GLN A 78 9.04 -0.45 -3.90
CA GLN A 78 8.13 -0.22 -5.03
C GLN A 78 6.88 0.55 -4.57
N VAL A 79 6.27 0.13 -3.46
CA VAL A 79 5.09 0.79 -2.88
C VAL A 79 5.45 2.21 -2.43
N ARG A 80 6.62 2.41 -1.80
CA ARG A 80 7.07 3.75 -1.39
C ARG A 80 7.25 4.67 -2.60
N GLN A 81 7.90 4.19 -3.65
CA GLN A 81 8.11 4.96 -4.88
C GLN A 81 6.78 5.35 -5.51
N TRP A 82 5.83 4.41 -5.60
CA TRP A 82 4.50 4.66 -6.16
C TRP A 82 3.71 5.71 -5.36
N LEU A 83 3.74 5.63 -4.03
CA LEU A 83 3.08 6.62 -3.17
C LEU A 83 3.67 8.03 -3.35
N LEU A 84 5.00 8.14 -3.49
CA LEU A 84 5.67 9.42 -3.77
C LEU A 84 5.26 9.98 -5.15
N GLN A 85 5.21 9.13 -6.17
CA GLN A 85 4.80 9.54 -7.53
C GLN A 85 3.34 9.99 -7.58
N THR A 86 2.47 9.37 -6.78
CA THR A 86 1.06 9.71 -6.70
C THR A 86 0.80 11.00 -5.89
N GLY A 87 1.77 11.43 -5.09
CA GLY A 87 1.69 12.67 -4.30
C GLY A 87 1.11 12.50 -2.89
N PHE A 88 1.21 11.29 -2.31
CA PHE A 88 0.85 11.00 -0.92
C PHE A 88 2.02 11.15 0.04
#